data_AF-A0A820GNT1-F1
#
_entry.id   AF-A0A820GNT1-F1
#
_cell.length_a   1.000
_cell.length_b   1.000
_cell.length_c   1.000
_cell.angle_alpha   90.00
_cell.angle_beta   90.00
_cell.angle_gamma   90.00
#
_symmetry.space_group_name_H-M   'P 1'
#
loop_
_entity.id
_entity.type
_entity.pdbx_description
1 polymer ?
#
loop_
_entity_poly.entity_id
_entity_poly.type
_entity_poly.pdbx_seq_one_letter_code
_entity_poly.pdbx_strand_id
1 'polypeptide(L)'
;DNILITTCDADSKFSPEYISALTYKYLKEKQPALSTIYQSPLFYNWKLDGLSFVSRVTGLLRSLLMLGALIPFNINTMSIFSYSLSLAQKGNYIHPAYQMDDIICLIRWMGVTKQRLRISMIPVPVLSGPTNGETIEKEIIEWTRQARRWTIGAIEVFHYFIVKAKGMPSFAACCWGICFIIYYGILLCTSGLYGLTSMLSMFLLVK
;
A
#
# COMPACT_ATOMS: atom_id res chain seq x y z
N ASP A 1 23.42 8.59 -1.32
CA ASP A 1 22.46 9.66 -1.00
C ASP A 1 22.43 9.94 0.47
N ASN A 2 22.31 11.21 0.84
CA ASN A 2 22.25 11.65 2.24
C ASN A 2 20.88 12.24 2.60
N ILE A 3 19.90 12.17 1.69
CA ILE A 3 18.56 12.72 1.86
C ILE A 3 17.55 11.61 1.57
N LEU A 4 16.71 11.35 2.57
CA LEU A 4 15.53 10.51 2.45
C LEU A 4 14.28 11.40 2.46
N ILE A 5 13.31 11.02 1.64
CA ILE A 5 11.99 11.65 1.57
C ILE A 5 11.00 10.62 2.12
N THR A 6 10.13 11.05 3.03
CA THR A 6 9.04 10.23 3.57
C THR A 6 7.72 10.85 3.15
N THR A 7 6.84 10.06 2.53
CA THR A 7 5.44 10.44 2.32
C THR A 7 4.63 10.06 3.56
N CYS A 8 3.57 10.81 3.84
CA CYS A 8 2.64 10.46 4.90
C CYS A 8 1.27 11.11 4.68
N ASP A 9 0.25 10.40 5.15
CA ASP A 9 -1.09 10.97 5.23
C ASP A 9 -1.22 11.81 6.51
N ALA A 10 -2.12 12.79 6.49
CA ALA A 10 -2.34 13.72 7.61
C ALA A 10 -2.83 13.02 8.90
N ASP A 11 -3.39 11.82 8.77
CA ASP A 11 -3.91 10.98 9.84
C ASP A 11 -2.89 9.92 10.32
N SER A 12 -1.59 10.19 10.12
CA SER A 12 -0.48 9.32 10.51
C SER A 12 0.24 9.83 11.77
N LYS A 13 0.40 8.97 12.78
CA LYS A 13 1.19 9.23 13.99
C LYS A 13 2.38 8.30 14.07
N PHE A 14 3.54 8.90 13.89
CA PHE A 14 4.84 8.24 13.97
C PHE A 14 5.25 7.97 15.42
N SER A 15 5.97 6.87 15.65
CA SER A 15 6.69 6.69 16.91
C SER A 15 7.90 7.63 16.96
N PRO A 16 8.34 8.05 18.16
CA PRO A 16 9.56 8.85 18.33
C PRO A 16 10.81 8.19 17.69
N GLU A 17 10.83 6.86 17.62
CA GLU A 17 11.91 6.05 17.06
C GLU A 17 11.81 5.84 15.54
N TYR A 18 10.80 6.38 14.86
CA TYR A 18 10.61 6.15 13.43
C TYR A 18 11.84 6.57 12.60
N ILE A 19 12.34 7.79 12.82
CA ILE A 19 13.48 8.34 12.07
C ILE A 19 14.77 7.59 12.40
N SER A 20 14.99 7.20 13.65
CA SER A 20 16.16 6.43 14.04
C SER A 20 16.13 5.01 13.46
N ALA A 21 14.97 4.36 13.46
CA ALA A 21 14.78 3.04 12.84
C ALA A 21 14.96 3.06 11.31
N LEU A 22 14.42 4.09 10.64
CA LEU A 22 14.62 4.32 9.21
C LEU A 22 16.11 4.52 8.89
N THR A 23 16.78 5.39 9.65
CA THR A 23 18.21 5.67 9.47
C THR A 23 19.05 4.41 9.67
N TYR A 24 18.78 3.65 10.74
CA TYR A 24 19.45 2.38 10.99
C TYR A 24 19.28 1.39 9.82
N LYS A 25 18.06 1.27 9.29
CA LYS A 25 17.77 0.41 8.13
C LYS A 25 18.52 0.87 6.88
N TYR A 26 18.52 2.16 6.60
CA TYR A 26 19.22 2.73 5.46
C TYR A 26 20.73 2.47 5.50
N LEU A 27 21.37 2.67 6.66
CA LEU A 27 22.82 2.48 6.83
C LEU A 27 23.24 1.00 6.75
N LYS A 28 22.35 0.07 7.12
CA LYS A 28 22.65 -1.37 7.11
C LYS A 28 22.50 -2.01 5.73
N GLU A 29 21.74 -1.40 4.84
CA GLU A 29 21.49 -1.94 3.51
C GLU A 29 22.61 -1.62 2.53
N LYS A 30 22.88 -2.56 1.62
CA LYS A 30 23.85 -2.37 0.54
C LYS A 30 23.16 -1.70 -0.64
N GLN A 31 23.68 -0.55 -1.08
CA GLN A 31 23.17 0.24 -2.22
C GLN A 31 21.68 0.66 -2.13
N PRO A 32 21.24 1.24 -0.99
CA PRO A 32 19.81 1.51 -0.75
C PRO A 32 19.23 2.58 -1.67
N ALA A 33 20.05 3.55 -2.07
CA ALA A 33 19.63 4.78 -2.73
C ALA A 33 18.82 4.61 -4.02
N LEU A 34 18.92 3.49 -4.74
CA LEU A 34 18.20 3.30 -6.00
C LEU A 34 17.48 1.96 -6.11
N SER A 35 17.53 1.15 -5.05
CA SER A 35 17.06 -0.24 -5.07
C SER A 35 16.04 -0.54 -3.97
N THR A 36 15.97 0.29 -2.93
CA THR A 36 15.07 0.05 -1.79
C THR A 36 14.09 1.20 -1.59
N ILE A 37 12.86 0.83 -1.23
CA ILE A 37 11.87 1.70 -0.61
C ILE A 37 11.59 1.16 0.80
N TYR A 38 11.50 2.05 1.78
CA TYR A 38 11.24 1.68 3.16
C TYR A 38 9.77 1.89 3.51
N GLN A 39 9.08 0.85 3.93
CA GLN A 39 7.68 0.91 4.31
C GLN A 39 7.55 0.52 5.77
N SER A 40 6.86 1.36 6.54
CA SER A 40 6.41 0.97 7.87
C SER A 40 5.12 0.15 7.76
N PRO A 41 4.92 -0.86 8.62
CA PRO A 41 3.59 -1.41 8.86
C PRO A 41 2.63 -0.28 9.22
N LEU A 42 1.50 -0.22 8.51
CA LEU A 42 0.41 0.70 8.82
C LEU A 42 -0.49 0.02 9.84
N PHE A 43 -0.61 0.62 11.03
CA PHE A 43 -1.43 0.10 12.10
C PHE A 43 -2.67 0.99 12.30
N TYR A 44 -3.79 0.55 11.71
CA TYR A 44 -5.06 1.27 11.73
C TYR A 44 -5.77 1.10 13.08
N ASN A 45 -5.23 1.73 14.11
CA ASN A 45 -5.70 1.63 15.50
C ASN A 45 -5.90 3.01 16.16
N TRP A 46 -5.87 4.11 15.40
CA TRP A 46 -6.07 5.43 15.97
C TRP A 46 -7.52 5.58 16.47
N LYS A 47 -7.70 5.78 17.79
CA LYS A 47 -9.02 5.95 18.44
C LYS A 47 -9.98 4.77 18.15
N LEU A 48 -9.45 3.54 18.08
CA LEU A 48 -10.22 2.36 17.68
C LEU A 48 -11.50 2.14 18.50
N ASP A 49 -11.48 2.45 19.80
CA ASP A 49 -12.65 2.30 20.69
C ASP A 49 -13.81 3.24 20.35
N GLY A 50 -13.53 4.35 19.69
CA GLY A 50 -14.55 5.33 19.27
C GLY A 50 -15.13 5.06 17.89
N LEU A 51 -14.74 3.97 17.22
CA LEU A 51 -15.14 3.66 15.86
C LEU A 51 -16.23 2.59 15.80
N SER A 52 -16.98 2.58 14.70
CA SER A 52 -17.94 1.52 14.43
C SER A 52 -17.27 0.14 14.36
N PHE A 53 -18.02 -0.92 14.67
CA PHE A 53 -17.53 -2.29 14.54
C PHE A 53 -16.95 -2.58 13.16
N VAL A 54 -17.60 -2.10 12.09
CA VAL A 54 -17.16 -2.31 10.70
C VAL A 54 -15.82 -1.63 10.44
N SER A 55 -15.65 -0.38 10.86
CA SER A 55 -14.39 0.36 10.70
C SER A 55 -13.24 -0.24 11.51
N ARG A 56 -13.54 -0.82 12.69
CA ARG A 56 -12.55 -1.54 13.49
C ARG A 56 -12.06 -2.80 12.80
N VAL A 57 -12.98 -3.66 12.35
CA VAL A 57 -12.64 -4.93 11.70
C VAL A 57 -11.85 -4.67 10.41
N THR A 58 -12.33 -3.76 9.58
CA THR A 58 -11.66 -3.44 8.30
C THR A 58 -10.27 -2.83 8.53
N GLY A 59 -10.10 -1.91 9.48
CA GLY A 59 -8.78 -1.37 9.84
C GLY A 59 -7.78 -2.43 10.28
N LEU A 60 -8.21 -3.36 11.15
CA LEU A 60 -7.37 -4.47 11.59
C LEU A 60 -7.00 -5.40 10.43
N LEU A 61 -7.96 -5.76 9.57
CA LEU A 61 -7.71 -6.59 8.38
C LEU A 61 -6.69 -5.93 7.43
N ARG A 62 -6.77 -4.60 7.25
CA ARG A 62 -5.79 -3.87 6.44
C ARG A 62 -4.39 -3.86 7.05
N SER A 63 -4.30 -3.71 8.37
CA SER A 63 -3.03 -3.79 9.09
C SER A 63 -2.39 -5.17 8.93
N LEU A 64 -3.20 -6.23 9.01
CA LEU A 64 -2.77 -7.61 8.79
C LEU A 64 -2.34 -7.85 7.34
N LEU A 65 -3.09 -7.37 6.35
CA LEU A 65 -2.72 -7.48 4.94
C LEU A 65 -1.42 -6.73 4.62
N MET A 66 -1.21 -5.57 5.25
CA MET A 66 0.02 -4.80 5.09
C MET A 66 1.23 -5.57 5.60
N LEU A 67 1.16 -6.04 6.85
CA LEU A 67 2.25 -6.74 7.52
C LEU A 67 2.48 -8.14 6.95
N GLY A 68 1.42 -8.85 6.61
CA GLY A 68 1.46 -10.26 6.20
C GLY A 68 1.60 -10.48 4.70
N ALA A 69 1.21 -9.51 3.87
CA ALA A 69 1.24 -9.68 2.41
C ALA A 69 1.99 -8.58 1.67
N LEU A 70 1.57 -7.31 1.78
CA LEU A 70 2.07 -6.22 0.93
C LEU A 70 3.58 -6.01 1.07
N ILE A 71 4.09 -5.94 2.31
CA ILE A 71 5.52 -5.78 2.58
C ILE A 71 6.29 -7.08 2.31
N PRO A 72 5.93 -8.26 2.89
CA PRO A 72 6.73 -9.48 2.72
C PRO A 72 6.82 -9.99 1.28
N PHE A 73 5.74 -9.89 0.51
CA PHE A 73 5.74 -10.30 -0.89
C PHE A 73 6.20 -9.20 -1.85
N ASN A 74 6.65 -8.05 -1.31
CA ASN A 74 7.17 -6.94 -2.09
C ASN A 74 6.21 -6.54 -3.22
N ILE A 75 4.93 -6.38 -2.87
CA ILE A 75 3.84 -6.13 -3.82
C ILE A 75 3.81 -4.64 -4.14
N ASN A 76 3.45 -3.82 -3.14
CA ASN A 76 3.14 -2.41 -3.29
C ASN A 76 3.50 -1.61 -2.04
N THR A 77 3.99 -0.41 -2.26
CA THR A 77 4.08 0.65 -1.25
C THR A 77 2.72 1.27 -1.01
N MET A 78 2.52 1.82 0.18
CA MET A 78 1.23 2.42 0.53
C MET A 78 1.38 3.52 1.56
N SER A 79 0.79 4.68 1.27
CA SER A 79 0.63 5.83 2.18
C SER A 79 1.96 6.37 2.77
N ILE A 80 2.59 5.62 3.67
CA ILE A 80 3.78 6.00 4.43
C ILE A 80 4.99 5.18 4.00
N PHE A 81 5.73 5.70 3.02
CA PHE A 81 6.97 5.09 2.56
C PHE A 81 8.07 6.12 2.41
N SER A 82 9.30 5.67 2.61
CA SER A 82 10.50 6.48 2.50
C SER A 82 11.41 5.98 1.40
N TYR A 83 12.00 6.91 0.66
CA TYR A 83 12.87 6.64 -0.47
C TYR A 83 13.93 7.72 -0.57
N SER A 84 14.98 7.48 -1.37
CA SER A 84 16.04 8.47 -1.55
C SER A 84 15.60 9.62 -2.46
N LEU A 85 16.23 10.78 -2.28
CA LEU A 85 16.07 11.89 -3.22
C LEU A 85 16.47 11.52 -4.66
N SER A 86 17.52 10.71 -4.86
CA SER A 86 17.91 10.32 -6.24
C SER A 86 16.86 9.44 -6.91
N LEU A 87 16.18 8.58 -6.15
CA LEU A 87 15.08 7.78 -6.70
C LEU A 87 13.92 8.68 -7.13
N ALA A 88 13.59 9.68 -6.30
CA ALA A 88 12.59 10.69 -6.62
C ALA A 88 12.93 11.43 -7.92
N GLN A 89 14.16 11.94 -8.03
CA GLN A 89 14.65 12.67 -9.21
C GLN A 89 14.62 11.80 -10.47
N LYS A 90 15.10 10.55 -10.39
CA LYS A 90 15.06 9.61 -11.54
C LYS A 90 13.64 9.29 -11.98
N GLY A 91 12.70 9.21 -11.03
CA GLY A 91 11.28 8.99 -11.31
C GLY A 91 10.50 10.23 -11.74
N ASN A 92 11.14 11.40 -11.81
CA ASN A 92 10.47 12.68 -11.99
C ASN A 92 9.36 12.91 -10.95
N TYR A 93 9.68 12.61 -9.69
CA TYR A 93 8.83 12.77 -8.51
C TYR A 93 7.48 12.01 -8.60
N ILE A 94 6.62 12.25 -7.59
CA ILE A 94 5.28 11.70 -7.53
C ILE A 94 4.39 12.37 -8.58
N HIS A 95 3.55 11.59 -9.25
CA HIS A 95 2.68 12.08 -10.31
C HIS A 95 1.29 12.44 -9.78
N PRO A 96 0.88 13.74 -9.80
CA PRO A 96 -0.33 14.20 -9.11
C PRO A 96 -1.64 13.78 -9.77
N ALA A 97 -1.61 13.29 -11.01
CA ALA A 97 -2.84 12.98 -11.75
C ALA A 97 -3.46 11.60 -11.42
N TYR A 98 -2.77 10.75 -10.66
CA TYR A 98 -3.24 9.39 -10.38
C TYR A 98 -3.75 9.23 -8.95
N GLN A 99 -4.75 8.36 -8.76
CA GLN A 99 -5.35 8.13 -7.44
C GLN A 99 -4.48 7.25 -6.52
N MET A 100 -3.75 6.29 -7.10
CA MET A 100 -2.82 5.38 -6.41
C MET A 100 -1.40 5.65 -6.89
N ASP A 101 -0.95 6.87 -6.58
CA ASP A 101 0.36 7.39 -6.93
C ASP A 101 1.50 6.62 -6.25
N ASP A 102 1.27 6.09 -5.05
CA ASP A 102 2.17 5.21 -4.31
C ASP A 102 2.66 4.00 -5.14
N ILE A 103 1.74 3.24 -5.71
CA ILE A 103 2.04 2.07 -6.55
C ILE A 103 2.63 2.48 -7.89
N ILE A 104 2.10 3.56 -8.48
CA ILE A 104 2.59 4.06 -9.77
C ILE A 104 4.03 4.54 -9.65
N CYS A 105 4.41 5.14 -8.52
CA CYS A 105 5.80 5.51 -8.23
C CYS A 105 6.69 4.27 -8.21
N LEU A 106 6.30 3.20 -7.51
CA LEU A 106 7.03 1.94 -7.50
C LEU A 106 7.25 1.39 -8.92
N ILE A 107 6.19 1.31 -9.73
CA ILE A 107 6.26 0.82 -11.12
C ILE A 107 7.18 1.71 -11.96
N ARG A 108 7.00 3.03 -11.87
CA ARG A 108 7.83 4.00 -12.60
C ARG A 108 9.29 3.86 -12.22
N TRP A 109 9.58 3.78 -10.93
CA TRP A 109 10.93 3.69 -10.42
C TRP A 109 11.62 2.39 -10.84
N MET A 110 10.92 1.26 -10.91
CA MET A 110 11.45 0.03 -11.52
C MET A 110 11.81 0.23 -13.01
N GLY A 111 11.02 1.01 -13.74
CA GLY A 111 11.27 1.34 -15.16
C GLY A 111 12.52 2.21 -15.38
N VAL A 112 12.73 3.23 -14.56
CA VAL A 112 13.88 4.16 -14.69
C VAL A 112 15.17 3.62 -14.07
N THR A 113 15.07 2.80 -13.02
CA THR A 113 16.24 2.17 -12.40
C THR A 113 16.65 0.87 -13.10
N LYS A 114 15.80 0.34 -13.98
CA LYS A 114 16.02 -0.91 -14.71
C LYS A 114 16.30 -2.09 -13.78
N GLN A 115 15.63 -2.12 -12.62
CA GLN A 115 15.72 -3.22 -11.66
C GLN A 115 14.42 -3.35 -10.88
N ARG A 116 14.24 -4.49 -10.22
CA ARG A 116 13.15 -4.66 -9.24
C ARG A 116 13.51 -3.89 -7.98
N LEU A 117 12.61 -3.04 -7.52
CA LEU A 117 12.75 -2.38 -6.22
C LEU A 117 12.30 -3.31 -5.11
N ARG A 118 13.00 -3.22 -3.98
CA ARG A 118 12.68 -3.96 -2.77
C ARG A 118 11.93 -3.04 -1.81
N ILE A 119 10.81 -3.51 -1.29
CA ILE A 119 10.15 -2.92 -0.13
C ILE A 119 10.80 -3.52 1.12
N SER A 120 11.45 -2.67 1.90
CA SER A 120 12.11 -3.04 3.16
C SER A 120 11.28 -2.54 4.33
N MET A 121 10.98 -3.43 5.26
CA MET A 121 10.17 -3.09 6.42
C MET A 121 10.97 -2.25 7.43
N ILE A 122 10.41 -1.10 7.81
CA ILE A 122 10.83 -0.36 9.00
C ILE A 122 10.21 -1.08 10.21
N PRO A 123 11.00 -1.52 11.21
CA PRO A 123 10.53 -2.38 12.30
C PRO A 123 9.78 -1.58 13.39
N VAL A 124 9.10 -0.52 13.01
CA VAL A 124 8.34 0.37 13.88
C VAL A 124 7.03 0.64 13.16
N PRO A 125 5.86 0.28 13.73
CA PRO A 125 4.57 0.56 13.11
C PRO A 125 4.25 2.06 13.18
N VAL A 126 3.51 2.55 12.20
CA VAL A 126 2.94 3.91 12.22
C VAL A 126 1.45 3.78 12.46
N LEU A 127 0.95 4.54 13.43
CA LEU A 127 -0.46 4.53 13.78
C LEU A 127 -1.22 5.35 12.74
N SER A 128 -2.20 4.74 12.07
CA SER A 128 -3.01 5.40 11.04
C SER A 128 -4.47 5.50 11.45
N GLY A 129 -5.12 6.58 11.02
CA GLY A 129 -6.58 6.71 11.06
C GLY A 129 -7.24 5.74 10.06
N PRO A 130 -8.23 4.92 10.46
CA PRO A 130 -9.07 4.25 9.48
C PRO A 130 -10.08 5.24 8.89
N THR A 131 -10.60 4.91 7.70
CA THR A 131 -11.71 5.66 7.09
C THR A 131 -12.89 5.73 8.09
N ASN A 132 -13.26 6.94 8.49
CA ASN A 132 -14.31 7.18 9.47
C ASN A 132 -15.18 8.38 9.07
N GLY A 133 -16.34 8.50 9.71
CA GLY A 133 -17.22 9.66 9.61
C GLY A 133 -17.77 10.05 10.98
N GLU A 134 -18.27 11.27 11.12
CA GLU A 134 -18.86 11.75 12.38
C GLU A 134 -20.12 10.98 12.79
N THR A 135 -20.84 10.43 11.80
CA THR A 135 -22.02 9.57 11.97
C THR A 135 -21.84 8.32 11.13
N ILE A 136 -22.59 7.25 11.47
CA ILE A 136 -22.54 5.98 10.73
C ILE A 136 -22.87 6.17 9.23
N GLU A 137 -23.82 7.06 8.92
CA GLU A 137 -24.17 7.38 7.53
C GLU A 137 -23.00 8.03 6.79
N LYS A 138 -22.37 9.05 7.39
CA LYS A 138 -21.18 9.70 6.83
C LYS A 138 -20.03 8.69 6.69
N GLU A 139 -19.86 7.80 7.66
CA GLU A 139 -18.85 6.74 7.61
C GLU A 139 -19.06 5.81 6.40
N ILE A 140 -20.29 5.38 6.13
CA ILE A 140 -20.61 4.56 4.95
C ILE A 140 -20.32 5.34 3.65
N ILE A 141 -20.65 6.63 3.61
CA ILE A 141 -20.37 7.50 2.47
C ILE A 141 -18.85 7.60 2.22
N GLU A 142 -18.07 7.82 3.28
CA GLU A 142 -16.61 7.89 3.18
C GLU A 142 -15.99 6.57 2.78
N TRP A 143 -16.50 5.44 3.31
CA TRP A 143 -16.09 4.11 2.86
C TRP A 143 -16.39 3.89 1.38
N THR A 144 -17.56 4.31 0.91
CA THR A 144 -17.95 4.20 -0.51
C THR A 144 -17.05 5.03 -1.40
N ARG A 145 -16.74 6.27 -0.99
CA ARG A 145 -15.77 7.15 -1.68
C ARG A 145 -14.39 6.53 -1.73
N GLN A 146 -13.93 6.00 -0.61
CA GLN A 146 -12.61 5.36 -0.50
C GLN A 146 -12.51 4.13 -1.41
N ALA A 147 -13.50 3.24 -1.35
CA ALA A 147 -13.57 2.05 -2.19
C ALA A 147 -13.57 2.43 -3.68
N ARG A 148 -14.36 3.43 -4.07
CA ARG A 148 -14.39 3.94 -5.45
C ARG A 148 -13.01 4.44 -5.91
N ARG A 149 -12.31 5.22 -5.07
CA ARG A 149 -10.95 5.71 -5.40
C ARG A 149 -9.97 4.56 -5.60
N TRP A 150 -9.98 3.55 -4.73
CA TRP A 150 -9.09 2.39 -4.89
C TRP A 150 -9.44 1.52 -6.09
N THR A 151 -10.73 1.34 -6.42
CA THR A 151 -11.11 0.58 -7.62
C THR A 151 -10.65 1.30 -8.89
N ILE A 152 -10.88 2.61 -8.99
CA ILE A 152 -10.40 3.42 -10.12
C ILE A 152 -8.87 3.38 -10.18
N GLY A 153 -8.20 3.60 -9.04
CA GLY A 153 -6.75 3.56 -8.94
C GLY A 153 -6.14 2.21 -9.31
N ALA A 154 -6.77 1.10 -8.95
CA ALA A 154 -6.30 -0.24 -9.35
C ALA A 154 -6.35 -0.44 -10.88
N ILE A 155 -7.38 0.10 -11.54
CA ILE A 155 -7.50 0.09 -13.01
C ILE A 155 -6.43 0.99 -13.63
N GLU A 156 -6.22 2.20 -13.09
CA GLU A 156 -5.16 3.12 -13.54
C GLU A 156 -3.77 2.49 -13.42
N VAL A 157 -3.48 1.85 -12.29
CA VAL A 157 -2.24 1.11 -12.02
C VAL A 157 -2.03 0.00 -13.03
N PHE A 158 -3.06 -0.82 -13.28
CA PHE A 158 -2.97 -1.90 -14.25
C PHE A 158 -2.69 -1.36 -15.66
N HIS A 159 -3.44 -0.35 -16.10
CA HIS A 159 -3.22 0.28 -17.39
C HIS A 159 -1.81 0.89 -17.50
N TYR A 160 -1.37 1.61 -16.47
CA TYR A 160 -0.03 2.20 -16.41
C TYR A 160 1.06 1.12 -16.51
N PHE A 161 0.90 0.00 -15.79
CA PHE A 161 1.80 -1.13 -15.85
C PHE A 161 1.88 -1.69 -17.28
N ILE A 162 0.76 -1.98 -17.94
CA ILE A 162 0.74 -2.52 -19.31
C ILE A 162 1.47 -1.60 -20.29
N VAL A 163 1.22 -0.29 -20.20
CA VAL A 163 1.86 0.70 -21.08
C VAL A 163 3.37 0.80 -20.81
N LYS A 164 3.79 0.73 -19.54
CA LYS A 164 5.20 0.95 -19.15
C LYS A 164 6.03 -0.33 -19.04
N ALA A 165 5.42 -1.51 -19.03
CA ALA A 165 6.09 -2.80 -18.84
C ALA A 165 7.22 -3.03 -19.86
N LYS A 166 7.06 -2.56 -21.11
CA LYS A 166 8.09 -2.63 -22.16
C LYS A 166 9.39 -1.90 -21.77
N GLY A 167 9.29 -0.88 -20.92
CA GLY A 167 10.43 -0.11 -20.42
C GLY A 167 11.08 -0.71 -19.17
N MET A 168 10.58 -1.82 -18.64
CA MET A 168 11.11 -2.48 -17.44
C MET A 168 11.89 -3.75 -17.79
N PRO A 169 12.79 -4.22 -16.91
CA PRO A 169 13.37 -5.55 -17.05
C PRO A 169 12.27 -6.62 -17.02
N SER A 170 12.32 -7.58 -17.94
CA SER A 170 11.28 -8.60 -18.10
C SER A 170 11.01 -9.37 -16.82
N PHE A 171 12.05 -9.70 -16.05
CA PHE A 171 11.90 -10.40 -14.77
C PHE A 171 11.18 -9.53 -13.72
N ALA A 172 11.55 -8.25 -13.61
CA ALA A 172 10.92 -7.33 -12.68
C ALA A 172 9.43 -7.12 -13.01
N ALA A 173 9.14 -6.91 -14.30
CA ALA A 173 7.77 -6.75 -14.81
C ALA A 173 6.94 -8.02 -14.60
N CYS A 174 7.45 -9.20 -14.97
CA CYS A 174 6.76 -10.47 -14.80
C CYS A 174 6.47 -10.76 -13.32
N CYS A 175 7.49 -10.66 -12.46
CA CYS A 175 7.32 -10.91 -11.03
C CYS A 175 6.33 -9.94 -10.38
N TRP A 176 6.40 -8.65 -10.72
CA TRP A 176 5.45 -7.66 -10.18
C TRP A 176 4.04 -7.88 -10.72
N GLY A 177 3.90 -8.15 -12.01
CA GLY A 177 2.60 -8.42 -12.64
C GLY A 177 1.91 -9.66 -12.06
N ILE A 178 2.66 -10.74 -11.80
CA ILE A 178 2.13 -11.94 -11.13
C ILE A 178 1.65 -11.59 -9.71
N CYS A 179 2.48 -10.91 -8.91
CA CYS A 179 2.08 -10.48 -7.57
C CYS A 179 0.84 -9.58 -7.59
N PHE A 180 0.76 -8.65 -8.54
CA PHE A 180 -0.39 -7.76 -8.71
C PHE A 180 -1.66 -8.54 -9.04
N ILE A 181 -1.61 -9.47 -9.99
CA ILE A 181 -2.76 -10.31 -10.36
C ILE A 181 -3.18 -11.20 -9.20
N ILE A 182 -2.24 -11.83 -8.50
CA ILE A 182 -2.56 -12.66 -7.32
C ILE A 182 -3.24 -11.83 -6.25
N TYR A 183 -2.75 -10.63 -5.96
CA TYR A 183 -3.31 -9.80 -4.89
C TYR A 183 -4.65 -9.17 -5.29
N TYR A 184 -4.69 -8.40 -6.39
CA TYR A 184 -5.90 -7.69 -6.81
C TYR A 184 -6.90 -8.59 -7.53
N GLY A 185 -6.43 -9.42 -8.45
CA GLY A 185 -7.29 -10.26 -9.31
C GLY A 185 -7.80 -11.51 -8.61
N ILE A 186 -6.99 -12.14 -7.75
CA ILE A 186 -7.37 -13.35 -7.04
C ILE A 186 -7.80 -13.02 -5.62
N LEU A 187 -6.92 -12.55 -4.74
CA LEU A 187 -7.20 -12.44 -3.30
C LEU A 187 -8.34 -11.44 -3.01
N LEU A 188 -8.26 -10.22 -3.54
CA LEU A 188 -9.30 -9.20 -3.28
C LEU A 188 -10.64 -9.55 -3.94
N CYS A 189 -10.65 -9.99 -5.20
CA CYS A 189 -11.89 -10.37 -5.87
C CYS A 189 -12.53 -11.64 -5.27
N THR A 190 -11.74 -12.69 -5.00
CA THR A 190 -12.27 -13.94 -4.46
C THR A 190 -12.70 -13.80 -3.00
N SER A 191 -12.02 -12.98 -2.19
CA SER A 191 -12.47 -12.73 -0.81
C SER A 191 -13.85 -12.08 -0.75
N GLY A 192 -14.14 -11.12 -1.63
CA GLY A 192 -15.47 -10.52 -1.75
C GLY A 192 -16.53 -11.53 -2.21
N LEU A 193 -16.24 -12.31 -3.25
CA LEU A 193 -17.16 -13.33 -3.77
C LEU A 193 -17.42 -14.45 -2.74
N TYR A 194 -16.37 -14.91 -2.06
CA TYR A 194 -16.46 -15.91 -1.00
C TYR A 194 -17.29 -15.41 0.19
N GLY A 195 -17.10 -14.13 0.59
CA GLY A 195 -17.90 -13.52 1.64
C GLY A 195 -19.39 -13.52 1.31
N LEU A 196 -19.74 -13.13 0.07
CA LEU A 196 -21.13 -13.13 -0.41
C LEU A 196 -21.73 -14.54 -0.46
N THR A 197 -21.01 -15.51 -1.05
CA THR A 197 -21.51 -16.90 -1.15
C THR A 197 -21.61 -17.57 0.21
N SER A 198 -20.67 -17.30 1.13
CA SER A 198 -20.72 -17.78 2.51
C SER A 198 -21.91 -17.20 3.27
N MET A 199 -22.18 -15.90 3.16
CA MET A 199 -23.37 -15.28 3.76
C MET A 199 -24.67 -15.90 3.23
N LEU A 200 -24.79 -16.07 1.91
CA LEU A 200 -25.95 -16.69 1.29
C LEU A 200 -26.13 -18.14 1.74
N SER A 201 -25.04 -18.91 1.78
CA SER A 201 -25.05 -20.30 2.25
C SER A 201 -25.51 -20.40 3.71
N MET A 202 -24.97 -19.56 4.60
CA MET A 202 -25.40 -19.52 6.00
C MET A 202 -26.88 -19.15 6.14
N PHE A 203 -27.36 -18.16 5.38
CA PHE A 203 -28.78 -17.79 5.41
C PHE A 203 -29.71 -18.91 4.92
N LEU A 204 -29.28 -19.67 3.92
CA LEU A 204 -30.05 -20.79 3.36
C LEU A 204 -29.99 -22.05 4.25
N LEU A 205 -28.87 -22.29 4.94
CA LEU A 205 -28.63 -23.46 5.78
C LEU A 205 -29.08 -23.29 7.24
N VAL A 206 -29.16 -22.05 7.75
CA VAL A 206 -29.66 -21.73 9.10
C VAL A 206 -31.19 -21.52 9.10
N LYS A 207 -31.89 -22.10 8.13
CA LYS A 207 -33.35 -22.28 8.20
C LYS A 207 -33.71 -23.52 8.99
#